data_AF-A0A3S1BI41-F1
#
_entry.id   AF-A0A3S1BI41-F1
#
_cell.length_a   1.000
_cell.length_b   1.000
_cell.length_c   1.000
_cell.angle_alpha   90.00
_cell.angle_beta   90.00
_cell.angle_gamma   90.00
#
_symmetry.space_group_name_H-M   'P 1'
#
loop_
_entity.id
_entity.type
_entity.pdbx_description
1 polymer ?
#
loop_
_entity_poly.entity_id
_entity_poly.type
_entity_poly.pdbx_seq_one_letter_code
_entity_poly.pdbx_strand_id
1 'polypeptide(L)'
;MAKASKLDRLSDQVLKVLLEKHNCPLRFHEVRARFMGNIATPDMAATPMQEIKALWGGELPEFEDTEDARLLVSGLMGGLWNGLSKHQKRQNPFQLTRIKAAPPSYEHLARLSKFRRQELDGFIEGLFAGKDYMEFPETAHKAVGNLSEIRAMMAGTHELCACPPAPASTDSLGETLKHIRELTRIAETEINTVIQSCKAARAHLLETYRAEKPDIVH
;
A
#
# COMPACT_ATOMS: atom_id res chain seq x y z
N MET A 1 9.11 7.49 27.22
CA MET A 1 8.13 7.08 26.19
C MET A 1 6.99 8.08 26.20
N ALA A 2 6.80 8.85 25.13
CA ALA A 2 5.66 9.77 25.02
C ALA A 2 4.35 8.95 24.99
N LYS A 3 3.36 9.37 25.77
CA LYS A 3 2.05 8.71 25.85
C LYS A 3 1.33 9.00 24.54
N ALA A 4 1.02 7.97 23.75
CA ALA A 4 0.30 8.12 22.49
C ALA A 4 -0.99 8.93 22.71
N SER A 5 -1.17 9.99 21.93
CA SER A 5 -2.33 10.87 22.00
C SER A 5 -3.60 10.13 21.54
N LYS A 6 -4.79 10.64 21.89
CA LYS A 6 -6.06 10.10 21.38
C LYS A 6 -6.17 10.22 19.85
N LEU A 7 -5.50 11.21 19.24
CA LEU A 7 -5.38 11.35 17.78
C LEU A 7 -4.44 10.31 17.16
N ASP A 8 -3.45 9.81 17.91
CA ASP A 8 -2.53 8.75 17.42
C ASP A 8 -3.25 7.39 17.28
N ARG A 9 -4.52 7.31 17.67
CA ARG A 9 -5.37 6.12 17.60
C ARG A 9 -6.69 6.40 16.92
N LEU A 10 -6.68 7.20 15.84
CA LEU A 10 -7.84 7.24 14.96
C LEU A 10 -8.06 5.85 14.35
N SER A 11 -9.31 5.38 14.40
CA SER A 11 -9.67 4.11 13.77
C SER A 11 -9.69 4.27 12.25
N ASP A 12 -9.56 3.15 11.53
CA ASP A 12 -9.72 3.09 10.08
C ASP A 12 -11.03 3.75 9.61
N GLN A 13 -12.10 3.69 10.42
CA GLN A 13 -13.37 4.31 10.08
C GLN A 13 -13.29 5.84 10.12
N VAL A 14 -12.60 6.42 11.09
CA VAL A 14 -12.42 7.88 11.15
C VAL A 14 -11.53 8.35 10.01
N LEU A 15 -10.44 7.61 9.71
CA LEU A 15 -9.55 7.94 8.61
C LEU A 15 -10.24 7.89 7.24
N LYS A 16 -11.14 6.93 7.02
CA LYS A 16 -11.99 6.90 5.81
C LYS A 16 -12.81 8.18 5.65
N VAL A 17 -13.50 8.59 6.72
CA VAL A 17 -14.33 9.81 6.72
C VAL A 17 -13.46 11.05 6.48
N LEU A 18 -12.27 11.12 7.06
CA LEU A 18 -11.35 12.24 6.83
C LEU A 18 -10.85 12.28 5.37
N LEU A 19 -10.42 11.16 4.82
CA LEU A 19 -10.00 11.08 3.41
C LEU A 19 -11.15 11.49 2.46
N GLU A 20 -12.38 11.06 2.76
CA GLU A 20 -13.57 11.46 2.01
C GLU A 20 -13.88 12.95 2.15
N LYS A 21 -13.82 13.52 3.38
CA LYS A 21 -14.01 14.96 3.64
C LYS A 21 -13.08 15.81 2.77
N HIS A 22 -11.82 15.38 2.62
CA HIS A 22 -10.81 16.10 1.86
C HIS A 22 -10.72 15.65 0.39
N ASN A 23 -11.74 15.01 -0.16
CA ASN A 23 -11.81 14.59 -1.56
C ASN A 23 -10.58 13.78 -2.02
N CYS A 24 -10.04 12.91 -1.15
CA CYS A 24 -8.93 12.05 -1.54
C CYS A 24 -9.35 11.18 -2.75
N PRO A 25 -8.57 11.19 -3.85
CA PRO A 25 -8.91 10.43 -5.05
C PRO A 25 -8.80 8.92 -4.83
N LEU A 26 -8.02 8.50 -3.83
CA LEU A 26 -7.76 7.10 -3.53
C LEU A 26 -8.73 6.57 -2.47
N ARG A 27 -9.05 5.27 -2.58
CA ARG A 27 -9.83 4.59 -1.55
C ARG A 27 -8.93 4.23 -0.37
N PHE A 28 -9.50 4.12 0.83
CA PHE A 28 -8.71 3.83 2.05
C PHE A 28 -7.83 2.57 1.97
N HIS A 29 -8.29 1.50 1.31
CA HIS A 29 -7.47 0.29 1.14
C HIS A 29 -6.24 0.54 0.27
N GLU A 30 -6.38 1.37 -0.75
CA GLU A 30 -5.31 1.79 -1.64
C GLU A 30 -4.33 2.71 -0.90
N VAL A 31 -4.81 3.67 -0.11
CA VAL A 31 -3.97 4.49 0.78
C VAL A 31 -3.18 3.63 1.76
N ARG A 32 -3.81 2.62 2.38
CA ARG A 32 -3.13 1.70 3.30
C ARG A 32 -2.00 0.95 2.61
N ALA A 33 -2.27 0.42 1.42
CA ALA A 33 -1.27 -0.30 0.64
C ALA A 33 -0.15 0.64 0.17
N ARG A 34 -0.49 1.86 -0.26
CA ARG A 34 0.45 2.90 -0.69
C ARG A 34 1.40 3.34 0.41
N PHE A 35 0.89 3.58 1.61
CA PHE A 35 1.74 3.84 2.77
C PHE A 35 2.63 2.65 3.10
N MET A 36 2.11 1.41 3.04
CA MET A 36 2.95 0.23 3.25
C MET A 36 4.06 0.12 2.20
N GLY A 37 3.77 0.45 0.94
CA GLY A 37 4.76 0.55 -0.13
C GLY A 37 5.86 1.55 0.19
N ASN A 38 5.50 2.79 0.56
CA ASN A 38 6.48 3.82 0.86
C ASN A 38 7.29 3.49 2.13
N ILE A 39 6.67 2.92 3.17
CA ILE A 39 7.39 2.37 4.33
C ILE A 39 8.40 1.29 3.92
N ALA A 40 8.08 0.52 2.87
CA ALA A 40 8.92 -0.55 2.36
C ALA A 40 9.99 -0.09 1.37
N THR A 41 9.92 1.14 0.83
CA THR A 41 10.80 1.61 -0.25
C THR A 41 12.29 1.53 0.11
N PRO A 42 13.17 1.03 -0.76
CA PRO A 42 14.62 1.11 -0.55
C PRO A 42 15.16 2.55 -0.62
N ASP A 43 14.35 3.52 -1.07
CA ASP A 43 14.75 4.92 -1.14
C ASP A 43 14.91 5.56 0.25
N MET A 44 16.15 5.86 0.62
CA MET A 44 16.47 6.53 1.89
C MET A 44 16.03 7.99 1.95
N ALA A 45 15.70 8.60 0.81
CA ALA A 45 15.21 9.98 0.74
C ALA A 45 13.67 10.08 0.83
N ALA A 46 12.95 8.96 0.76
CA ALA A 46 11.49 8.96 0.83
C ALA A 46 11.01 9.42 2.20
N THR A 47 10.08 10.38 2.23
CA THR A 47 9.50 10.89 3.48
C THR A 47 8.00 10.63 3.57
N PRO A 48 7.46 10.38 4.78
CA PRO A 48 6.02 10.21 4.97
C PRO A 48 5.20 11.42 4.48
N MET A 49 5.73 12.64 4.61
CA MET A 49 5.00 13.85 4.21
C MET A 49 4.91 14.00 2.69
N GLN A 50 5.95 13.61 1.95
CA GLN A 50 5.86 13.56 0.48
C GLN A 50 4.80 12.55 0.04
N GLU A 51 4.74 11.38 0.68
CA GLU A 51 3.73 10.37 0.35
C GLU A 51 2.30 10.84 0.70
N ILE A 52 2.12 11.54 1.83
CA ILE A 52 0.83 12.15 2.18
C ILE A 52 0.39 13.15 1.11
N LYS A 53 1.29 14.03 0.65
CA LYS A 53 1.00 14.98 -0.44
C LYS A 53 0.69 14.27 -1.77
N ALA A 54 1.39 13.18 -2.06
CA ALA A 54 1.18 12.42 -3.28
C ALA A 54 -0.23 11.82 -3.38
N LEU A 55 -0.92 11.60 -2.26
CA LEU A 55 -2.34 11.19 -2.27
C LEU A 55 -3.25 12.18 -3.01
N TRP A 56 -2.87 13.47 -3.09
CA TRP A 56 -3.60 14.54 -3.78
C TRP A 56 -2.80 15.13 -4.96
N GLY A 57 -1.88 14.36 -5.54
CA GLY A 57 -1.13 14.82 -6.72
C GLY A 57 0.04 15.76 -6.42
N GLY A 58 0.52 15.80 -5.17
CA GLY A 58 1.75 16.51 -4.78
C GLY A 58 1.55 17.70 -3.86
N GLU A 59 0.30 18.13 -3.65
CA GLU A 59 -0.06 19.21 -2.72
C GLU A 59 -1.11 18.72 -1.72
N LEU A 60 -1.13 19.29 -0.52
CA LEU A 60 -2.16 18.96 0.47
C LEU A 60 -3.51 19.57 0.03
N PRO A 61 -4.64 18.97 0.40
CA PRO A 61 -5.95 19.55 0.13
C PRO A 61 -6.12 20.88 0.88
N GLU A 62 -7.09 21.67 0.46
CA GLU A 62 -7.52 22.83 1.24
C GLU A 62 -8.13 22.38 2.58
N PHE A 63 -7.85 23.14 3.63
CA PHE A 63 -8.32 22.88 5.01
C PHE A 63 -9.20 24.03 5.49
N GLU A 64 -10.23 23.70 6.27
CA GLU A 64 -11.12 24.70 6.87
C GLU A 64 -10.38 25.57 7.90
N ASP A 65 -9.55 24.93 8.72
CA ASP A 65 -8.72 25.59 9.74
C ASP A 65 -7.47 24.76 10.08
N THR A 66 -6.68 25.24 11.04
CA THR A 66 -5.46 24.55 11.49
C THR A 66 -5.73 23.22 12.19
N GLU A 67 -6.87 23.08 12.89
CA GLU A 67 -7.21 21.82 13.57
C GLU A 67 -7.65 20.75 12.58
N ASP A 68 -8.34 21.12 11.52
CA ASP A 68 -8.71 20.25 10.40
C ASP A 68 -7.45 19.66 9.72
N ALA A 69 -6.50 20.53 9.39
CA ALA A 69 -5.18 20.12 8.87
C ALA A 69 -4.46 19.19 9.85
N ARG A 70 -4.42 19.56 11.14
CA ARG A 70 -3.76 18.77 12.18
C ARG A 70 -4.40 17.40 12.32
N LEU A 71 -5.73 17.31 12.27
CA LEU A 71 -6.48 16.07 12.41
C LEU A 71 -6.17 15.10 11.27
N LEU A 72 -6.19 15.56 10.02
CA LEU A 72 -5.84 14.73 8.87
C LEU A 72 -4.40 14.24 8.95
N VAL A 73 -3.44 15.17 9.10
CA VAL A 73 -2.01 14.84 9.06
C VAL A 73 -1.61 13.92 10.21
N SER A 74 -2.07 14.20 11.43
CA SER A 74 -1.77 13.34 12.59
C SER A 74 -2.50 12.00 12.51
N GLY A 75 -3.69 11.94 11.92
CA GLY A 75 -4.38 10.69 11.63
C GLY A 75 -3.58 9.79 10.68
N LEU A 76 -3.12 10.36 9.56
CA LEU A 76 -2.35 9.65 8.55
C LEU A 76 -0.97 9.24 9.06
N MET A 77 -0.25 10.13 9.73
CA MET A 77 1.11 9.86 10.22
C MET A 77 1.13 9.10 11.56
N GLY A 78 0.43 9.63 12.55
CA GLY A 78 0.38 9.08 13.90
C GLY A 78 -0.41 7.78 13.98
N GLY A 79 -1.57 7.72 13.31
CA GLY A 79 -2.46 6.56 13.30
C GLY A 79 -2.04 5.51 12.27
N LEU A 80 -2.21 5.83 10.99
CA LEU A 80 -2.06 4.85 9.91
C LEU A 80 -0.61 4.44 9.67
N TRP A 81 0.27 5.40 9.40
CA TRP A 81 1.66 5.13 9.05
C TRP A 81 2.41 4.39 10.16
N ASN A 82 2.34 4.89 11.41
CA ASN A 82 2.96 4.21 12.56
C ASN A 82 2.30 2.86 12.88
N GLY A 83 1.01 2.70 12.59
CA GLY A 83 0.35 1.40 12.66
C GLY A 83 0.97 0.41 11.67
N LEU A 84 1.12 0.85 10.41
CA LEU A 84 1.63 0.04 9.31
C LEU A 84 3.11 -0.30 9.42
N SER A 85 3.92 0.60 9.99
CA SER A 85 5.36 0.36 10.15
C SER A 85 5.68 -0.89 10.98
N LYS A 86 4.74 -1.33 11.83
CA LYS A 86 4.83 -2.58 12.59
C LYS A 86 4.86 -3.82 11.69
N HIS A 87 4.38 -3.73 10.44
CA HIS A 87 4.39 -4.84 9.48
C HIS A 87 5.75 -5.07 8.81
N GLN A 88 6.74 -4.22 9.08
CA GLN A 88 8.13 -4.49 8.71
C GLN A 88 8.75 -5.65 9.49
N LYS A 89 8.08 -6.20 10.51
CA LYS A 89 8.54 -7.36 11.29
C LYS A 89 7.99 -8.66 10.68
N ARG A 90 8.86 -9.66 10.50
CA ARG A 90 8.46 -10.98 9.96
C ARG A 90 7.32 -11.64 10.74
N GLN A 91 7.26 -11.41 12.06
CA GLN A 91 6.21 -12.00 12.92
C GLN A 91 4.85 -11.30 12.81
N ASN A 92 4.76 -10.20 12.08
CA ASN A 92 3.54 -9.42 11.90
C ASN A 92 3.40 -9.01 10.42
N PRO A 93 3.28 -9.96 9.48
CA PRO A 93 3.24 -9.65 8.05
C PRO A 93 2.09 -8.69 7.70
N PHE A 94 2.29 -7.88 6.66
CA PHE A 94 1.22 -7.07 6.10
C PHE A 94 0.19 -7.95 5.41
N GLN A 95 -1.10 -7.60 5.55
CA GLN A 95 -2.20 -8.30 4.90
C GLN A 95 -3.05 -7.33 4.08
N LEU A 96 -3.54 -7.82 2.95
CA LEU A 96 -4.50 -7.11 2.11
C LEU A 96 -5.86 -7.08 2.82
N THR A 97 -6.72 -6.13 2.46
CA THR A 97 -7.96 -5.90 3.23
C THR A 97 -8.83 -7.14 3.14
N ARG A 98 -9.41 -7.58 4.25
CA ARG A 98 -10.40 -8.66 4.20
C ARG A 98 -11.70 -8.13 3.61
N ILE A 99 -12.14 -8.69 2.48
CA ILE A 99 -13.46 -8.39 1.91
C ILE A 99 -14.47 -9.43 2.41
N LYS A 100 -15.70 -8.99 2.71
CA LYS A 100 -16.80 -9.88 3.08
C LYS A 100 -17.06 -10.87 1.94
N ALA A 101 -17.11 -12.15 2.29
CA ALA A 101 -17.44 -13.20 1.33
C ALA A 101 -18.86 -12.99 0.77
N ALA A 102 -19.02 -13.23 -0.52
CA ALA A 102 -20.29 -13.24 -1.21
C ALA A 102 -20.37 -14.47 -2.14
N PRO A 103 -21.57 -14.87 -2.57
CA PRO A 103 -21.74 -15.91 -3.57
C PRO A 103 -20.98 -15.57 -4.87
N PRO A 104 -20.54 -16.58 -5.65
CA PRO A 104 -19.92 -16.34 -6.95
C PRO A 104 -20.90 -15.61 -7.89
N SER A 105 -20.48 -14.46 -8.40
CA SER A 105 -21.18 -13.69 -9.42
C SER A 105 -20.19 -12.80 -10.17
N TYR A 106 -20.55 -12.36 -11.37
CA TYR A 106 -19.77 -11.38 -12.11
C TYR A 106 -19.52 -10.10 -11.30
N GLU A 107 -20.57 -9.58 -10.65
CA GLU A 107 -20.46 -8.41 -9.78
C GLU A 107 -19.44 -8.63 -8.65
N HIS A 108 -19.50 -9.78 -7.98
CA HIS A 108 -18.59 -10.08 -6.89
C HIS A 108 -17.14 -10.18 -7.37
N LEU A 109 -16.90 -10.88 -8.48
CA LEU A 109 -15.58 -11.04 -9.09
C LEU A 109 -15.03 -9.69 -9.54
N ALA A 110 -15.82 -8.90 -10.28
CA ALA A 110 -15.43 -7.57 -10.76
C ALA A 110 -15.06 -6.64 -9.59
N ARG A 111 -15.83 -6.67 -8.50
CA ARG A 111 -15.54 -5.86 -7.31
C ARG A 111 -14.27 -6.34 -6.61
N LEU A 112 -14.12 -7.65 -6.40
CA LEU A 112 -12.97 -8.21 -5.70
C LEU A 112 -11.67 -7.98 -6.48
N SER A 113 -11.67 -8.24 -7.78
CA SER A 113 -10.49 -8.08 -8.63
C SER A 113 -10.09 -6.61 -8.74
N LYS A 114 -11.03 -5.68 -8.90
CA LYS A 114 -10.77 -4.23 -8.84
C LYS A 114 -10.15 -3.83 -7.51
N PHE A 115 -10.71 -4.31 -6.41
CA PHE A 115 -10.21 -3.98 -5.07
C PHE A 115 -8.78 -4.48 -4.87
N ARG A 116 -8.47 -5.73 -5.26
CA ARG A 116 -7.10 -6.27 -5.22
C ARG A 116 -6.16 -5.49 -6.12
N ARG A 117 -6.57 -5.19 -7.35
CA ARG A 117 -5.77 -4.37 -8.29
C ARG A 117 -5.40 -3.02 -7.67
N GLN A 118 -6.36 -2.33 -7.05
CA GLN A 118 -6.12 -1.04 -6.38
C GLN A 118 -5.15 -1.14 -5.20
N GLU A 119 -5.20 -2.22 -4.40
CA GLU A 119 -4.19 -2.39 -3.34
C GLU A 119 -2.79 -2.67 -3.91
N LEU A 120 -2.71 -3.43 -5.00
CA LEU A 120 -1.43 -3.67 -5.69
C LEU A 120 -0.89 -2.39 -6.34
N ASP A 121 -1.74 -1.61 -7.01
CA ASP A 121 -1.42 -0.29 -7.55
C ASP A 121 -0.86 0.60 -6.44
N GLY A 122 -1.60 0.75 -5.34
CA GLY A 122 -1.19 1.55 -4.20
C GLY A 122 0.17 1.11 -3.67
N PHE A 123 0.35 -0.19 -3.38
CA PHE A 123 1.62 -0.71 -2.86
C PHE A 123 2.80 -0.41 -3.78
N ILE A 124 2.69 -0.67 -5.08
CA ILE A 124 3.78 -0.43 -6.05
C ILE A 124 4.08 1.06 -6.16
N GLU A 125 3.04 1.89 -6.28
CA GLU A 125 3.19 3.34 -6.40
C GLU A 125 3.88 3.94 -5.17
N GLY A 126 3.49 3.51 -3.97
CA GLY A 126 4.18 3.92 -2.74
C GLY A 126 5.61 3.39 -2.66
N LEU A 127 5.85 2.15 -3.12
CA LEU A 127 7.19 1.55 -3.12
C LEU A 127 8.18 2.35 -3.97
N PHE A 128 7.74 2.87 -5.12
CA PHE A 128 8.57 3.69 -6.01
C PHE A 128 8.74 5.14 -5.51
N ALA A 129 7.93 5.59 -4.54
CA ALA A 129 8.04 6.90 -3.90
C ALA A 129 8.13 8.07 -4.90
N GLY A 130 7.37 7.98 -5.99
CA GLY A 130 7.32 9.01 -7.05
C GLY A 130 8.48 8.99 -8.04
N LYS A 131 9.33 7.96 -8.03
CA LYS A 131 10.40 7.76 -9.03
C LYS A 131 9.92 6.88 -10.17
N ASP A 132 10.36 7.17 -11.39
CA ASP A 132 10.09 6.31 -12.57
C ASP A 132 10.92 5.03 -12.56
N TYR A 133 12.09 5.08 -11.92
CA TYR A 133 13.02 3.95 -11.80
C TYR A 133 13.49 3.80 -10.36
N MET A 134 13.59 2.54 -9.94
CA MET A 134 14.07 2.18 -8.62
C MET A 134 14.91 0.90 -8.68
N GLU A 135 16.07 0.95 -8.06
CA GLU A 135 16.91 -0.23 -7.86
C GLU A 135 16.39 -1.03 -6.67
N PHE A 136 16.16 -2.32 -6.91
CA PHE A 136 15.73 -3.27 -5.89
C PHE A 136 16.80 -4.36 -5.71
N PRO A 137 16.98 -4.88 -4.48
CA PRO A 137 17.67 -6.14 -4.29
C PRO A 137 17.02 -7.24 -5.13
N GLU A 138 17.79 -8.21 -5.61
CA GLU A 138 17.32 -9.24 -6.55
C GLU A 138 16.02 -9.92 -6.10
N THR A 139 15.92 -10.27 -4.82
CA THR A 139 14.72 -10.89 -4.25
C THR A 139 13.50 -9.98 -4.32
N ALA A 140 13.65 -8.69 -3.99
CA ALA A 140 12.56 -7.72 -4.13
C ALA A 140 12.21 -7.48 -5.61
N HIS A 141 13.19 -7.43 -6.51
CA HIS A 141 12.95 -7.27 -7.94
C HIS A 141 12.07 -8.39 -8.51
N LYS A 142 12.40 -9.65 -8.20
CA LYS A 142 11.57 -10.81 -8.61
C LYS A 142 10.15 -10.73 -8.05
N ALA A 143 10.02 -10.39 -6.76
CA ALA A 143 8.73 -10.25 -6.11
C ALA A 143 7.87 -9.13 -6.73
N VAL A 144 8.47 -7.98 -7.07
CA VAL A 144 7.79 -6.88 -7.79
C VAL A 144 7.32 -7.33 -9.18
N GLY A 145 8.12 -8.15 -9.88
CA GLY A 145 7.71 -8.79 -11.14
C GLY A 145 6.46 -9.64 -10.98
N ASN A 146 6.46 -10.55 -10.00
CA ASN A 146 5.29 -11.40 -9.68
C ASN A 146 4.05 -10.56 -9.32
N LEU A 147 4.21 -9.50 -8.53
CA LEU A 147 3.12 -8.57 -8.20
C LEU A 147 2.54 -7.89 -9.45
N SER A 148 3.39 -7.56 -10.43
CA SER A 148 2.97 -6.95 -11.70
C SER A 148 2.13 -7.89 -12.54
N GLU A 149 2.48 -9.18 -12.60
CA GLU A 149 1.68 -10.22 -13.26
C GLU A 149 0.33 -10.41 -12.55
N ILE A 150 0.33 -10.51 -11.22
CA ILE A 150 -0.91 -10.64 -10.44
C ILE A 150 -1.81 -9.43 -10.66
N ARG A 151 -1.25 -8.23 -10.65
CA ARG A 151 -1.97 -6.99 -10.95
C ARG A 151 -2.62 -7.05 -12.33
N ALA A 152 -1.91 -7.50 -13.36
CA ALA A 152 -2.45 -7.66 -14.71
C ALA A 152 -3.60 -8.67 -14.76
N MET A 153 -3.47 -9.81 -14.07
CA MET A 153 -4.54 -10.81 -13.96
C MET A 153 -5.78 -10.25 -13.25
N MET A 154 -5.61 -9.46 -12.19
CA MET A 154 -6.71 -8.78 -11.50
C MET A 154 -7.40 -7.74 -12.41
N ALA A 155 -6.64 -7.01 -13.22
CA ALA A 155 -7.17 -6.07 -14.20
C ALA A 155 -8.03 -6.77 -15.26
N GLY A 156 -7.48 -7.79 -15.94
CA GLY A 156 -8.22 -8.54 -16.95
C GLY A 156 -9.46 -9.22 -16.38
N THR A 157 -9.38 -9.75 -15.15
CA THR A 157 -10.55 -10.33 -14.48
C THR A 157 -11.62 -9.27 -14.17
N HIS A 158 -11.22 -8.07 -13.75
CA HIS A 158 -12.15 -6.96 -13.55
C HIS A 158 -12.87 -6.58 -14.84
N GLU A 159 -12.13 -6.39 -15.93
CA GLU A 159 -12.67 -5.99 -17.23
C GLU A 159 -13.68 -7.02 -17.75
N LEU A 160 -13.30 -8.31 -17.75
CA LEU A 160 -14.17 -9.40 -18.18
C LEU A 160 -15.44 -9.52 -17.34
N CYS A 161 -15.35 -9.30 -16.02
CA CYS A 161 -16.52 -9.44 -15.14
C CYS A 161 -17.38 -8.17 -15.08
N ALA A 162 -16.83 -6.99 -15.38
CA ALA A 162 -17.58 -5.75 -15.45
C ALA A 162 -18.44 -5.67 -16.71
N CYS A 163 -17.99 -6.29 -17.80
CA CYS A 163 -18.75 -6.43 -19.04
C CYS A 163 -18.67 -7.89 -19.54
N PRO A 164 -19.47 -8.81 -18.97
CA PRO A 164 -19.41 -10.23 -19.31
C PRO A 164 -19.71 -10.47 -20.80
N PRO A 165 -18.84 -11.16 -21.55
CA PRO A 165 -19.06 -11.41 -22.98
C PRO A 165 -20.17 -12.44 -23.24
N ALA A 166 -20.40 -13.34 -22.28
CA ALA A 166 -21.46 -14.36 -22.30
C ALA A 166 -21.78 -14.80 -20.86
N PRO A 167 -22.93 -15.45 -20.61
CA PRO A 167 -23.22 -16.05 -19.31
C PRO A 167 -22.25 -17.20 -18.98
N ALA A 168 -21.85 -17.30 -17.72
CA ALA A 168 -21.09 -18.43 -17.18
C ALA A 168 -21.87 -19.12 -16.06
N SER A 169 -21.60 -20.41 -15.86
CA SER A 169 -22.17 -21.18 -14.76
C SER A 169 -21.64 -20.69 -13.41
N THR A 170 -22.44 -20.85 -12.35
CA THR A 170 -22.02 -20.55 -10.98
C THR A 170 -20.76 -21.33 -10.57
N ASP A 171 -20.59 -22.55 -11.08
CA ASP A 171 -19.40 -23.37 -10.82
C ASP A 171 -18.14 -22.74 -11.42
N SER A 172 -18.19 -22.30 -12.68
CA SER A 172 -17.07 -21.62 -13.35
C SER A 172 -16.69 -20.31 -12.67
N LEU A 173 -17.70 -19.51 -12.28
CA LEU A 173 -17.49 -18.29 -11.49
C LEU A 173 -16.89 -18.61 -10.11
N GLY A 174 -17.30 -19.74 -9.51
CA GLY A 174 -16.76 -20.26 -8.26
C GLY A 174 -15.29 -20.66 -8.35
N GLU A 175 -14.87 -21.27 -9.47
CA GLU A 175 -13.46 -21.60 -9.74
C GLU A 175 -12.61 -20.33 -9.90
N THR A 176 -13.10 -19.35 -10.67
CA THR A 176 -12.40 -18.06 -10.82
C THR A 176 -12.25 -17.36 -9.48
N LEU A 177 -13.29 -17.39 -8.63
CA LEU A 177 -13.23 -16.83 -7.29
C LEU A 177 -12.16 -17.53 -6.42
N LYS A 178 -11.98 -18.85 -6.55
CA LYS A 178 -10.90 -19.58 -5.86
C LYS A 178 -9.54 -19.13 -6.36
N HIS A 179 -9.35 -18.98 -7.67
CA HIS A 179 -8.09 -18.49 -8.25
C HIS A 179 -7.74 -17.08 -7.76
N ILE A 180 -8.70 -16.13 -7.74
CA ILE A 180 -8.46 -14.78 -7.23
C ILE A 180 -8.03 -14.82 -5.74
N ARG A 181 -8.64 -15.70 -4.93
CA ARG A 181 -8.26 -15.87 -3.52
C ARG A 181 -6.85 -16.43 -3.38
N GLU A 182 -6.44 -17.35 -4.25
CA GLU A 182 -5.08 -17.88 -4.25
C GLU A 182 -4.06 -16.83 -4.67
N LEU A 183 -4.33 -16.11 -5.78
CA LEU A 183 -3.52 -14.97 -6.21
C LEU A 183 -3.41 -13.89 -5.14
N THR A 184 -4.44 -13.69 -4.32
CA THR A 184 -4.39 -12.76 -3.16
C THR A 184 -3.37 -13.22 -2.13
N ARG A 185 -3.29 -14.52 -1.82
CA ARG A 185 -2.32 -15.07 -0.86
C ARG A 185 -0.89 -14.98 -1.40
N ILE A 186 -0.73 -15.26 -2.69
CA ILE A 186 0.56 -15.11 -3.37
C ILE A 186 0.99 -13.65 -3.32
N ALA A 187 0.09 -12.71 -3.65
CA ALA A 187 0.37 -11.28 -3.56
C ALA A 187 0.79 -10.83 -2.14
N GLU A 188 0.12 -11.30 -1.10
CA GLU A 188 0.52 -11.01 0.28
C GLU A 188 1.93 -11.56 0.58
N THR A 189 2.24 -12.76 0.10
CA THR A 189 3.58 -13.34 0.25
C THR A 189 4.63 -12.49 -0.44
N GLU A 190 4.41 -12.10 -1.69
CA GLU A 190 5.34 -11.28 -2.46
C GLU A 190 5.51 -9.86 -1.89
N ILE A 191 4.41 -9.21 -1.45
CA ILE A 191 4.48 -7.94 -0.73
C ILE A 191 5.41 -8.06 0.47
N ASN A 192 5.24 -9.10 1.29
CA ASN A 192 6.08 -9.29 2.47
C ASN A 192 7.53 -9.64 2.10
N THR A 193 7.77 -10.34 1.00
CA THR A 193 9.12 -10.55 0.44
C THR A 193 9.78 -9.22 0.09
N VAL A 194 9.08 -8.32 -0.62
CA VAL A 194 9.57 -6.97 -0.93
C VAL A 194 9.89 -6.19 0.34
N ILE A 195 8.96 -6.16 1.30
CA ILE A 195 9.12 -5.46 2.58
C ILE A 195 10.39 -5.92 3.30
N GLN A 196 10.60 -7.23 3.44
CA GLN A 196 11.75 -7.77 4.16
C GLN A 196 13.07 -7.54 3.41
N SER A 197 13.06 -7.71 2.10
CA SER A 197 14.26 -7.55 1.27
C SER A 197 14.73 -6.09 1.23
N CYS A 198 13.82 -5.14 1.01
CA CYS A 198 14.17 -3.72 0.99
C CYS A 198 14.58 -3.21 2.38
N LYS A 199 13.92 -3.68 3.45
CA LYS A 199 14.34 -3.37 4.83
C LYS A 199 15.77 -3.84 5.11
N ALA A 200 16.14 -5.05 4.68
CA ALA A 200 17.49 -5.57 4.86
C ALA A 200 18.51 -4.74 4.07
N ALA A 201 18.17 -4.33 2.84
CA ALA A 201 19.03 -3.47 2.02
C ALA A 201 19.25 -2.10 2.67
N ARG A 202 18.20 -1.45 3.18
CA ARG A 202 18.34 -0.19 3.93
C ARG A 202 19.23 -0.33 5.16
N ALA A 203 19.08 -1.41 5.92
CA ALA A 203 19.94 -1.68 7.08
C ALA A 203 21.40 -1.84 6.68
N HIS A 204 21.69 -2.58 5.61
CA HIS A 204 23.04 -2.76 5.10
C HIS A 204 23.67 -1.45 4.61
N LEU A 205 22.91 -0.60 3.91
CA LEU A 205 23.36 0.72 3.49
C LEU A 205 23.72 1.60 4.69
N LEU A 206 22.89 1.61 5.75
CA LEU A 206 23.18 2.37 6.97
C LEU A 206 24.43 1.87 7.71
N GLU A 207 24.66 0.55 7.73
CA GLU A 207 25.85 -0.05 8.35
C GLU A 207 27.14 0.24 7.57
N THR A 208 27.05 0.31 6.24
CA THR A 208 28.19 0.55 5.34
C THR A 208 28.47 2.03 5.12
N TYR A 209 27.51 2.91 5.44
CA TYR A 209 27.67 4.37 5.41
C TYR A 209 28.68 4.82 6.48
N ARG A 210 29.94 5.02 6.08
CA ARG A 210 30.93 5.73 6.89
C ARG A 210 30.68 7.23 6.74
N ALA A 211 30.29 7.90 7.83
CA ALA A 211 30.33 9.35 7.87
C ALA A 211 31.78 9.81 7.61
N GLU A 212 32.00 10.62 6.58
CA GLU A 212 33.26 11.32 6.40
C GLU A 212 33.52 12.17 7.66
N LYS A 213 34.70 12.00 8.28
CA LYS A 213 35.11 12.86 9.39
C LYS A 213 35.13 14.30 8.86
N PRO A 214 34.54 15.27 9.58
CA PRO A 214 34.68 16.66 9.17
C PRO A 214 36.17 17.01 9.13
N ASP A 215 36.60 17.61 8.02
CA ASP A 215 37.95 18.13 7.88
C ASP A 215 38.19 19.11 9.03
N ILE A 216 39.17 18.78 9.87
CA ILE A 216 39.64 19.69 10.91
C ILE A 216 40.35 20.81 10.17
N VAL A 217 39.67 21.95 10.04
CA VAL A 217 40.28 23.18 9.53
C VAL A 217 41.34 23.60 10.55
N HIS A 218 42.62 23.56 10.14
CA HIS A 218 43.78 24.00 10.90
C HIS A 218 43.92 25.52 10.91
#